data_AF-A0A3G8MA51-F1
#
_entry.id   AF-A0A3G8MA51-F1
#
_cell.length_a   1.000
_cell.length_b   1.000
_cell.length_c   1.000
_cell.angle_alpha   90.00
_cell.angle_beta   90.00
_cell.angle_gamma   90.00
#
_symmetry.space_group_name_H-M   'P 1'
#
loop_
_entity.id
_entity.type
_entity.pdbx_description
1 polymer ?
#
loop_
_entity_poly.entity_id
_entity_poly.type
_entity_poly.pdbx_seq_one_letter_code
_entity_poly.pdbx_strand_id
1 'polypeptide(L)' 'MKPTVGRIVHYFIEDANRQTPGMGQGPYAAIITRVHSDVILDLMVLQPADARHAGSVIKLEEASEDSVSYWTWPPRI' A
#
# COMPACT_ATOMS: atom_id res chain seq x y z
N MET A 1 -0.18 -14.07 6.58
CA MET A 1 -0.41 -14.63 5.22
C MET A 1 0.86 -14.44 4.41
N LYS A 2 1.20 -15.33 3.46
CA LYS A 2 2.41 -15.18 2.63
C LYS A 2 2.15 -14.22 1.44
N PRO A 3 3.01 -13.22 1.18
CA PRO A 3 2.85 -12.32 0.04
C PRO A 3 3.05 -13.03 -1.30
N THR A 4 2.18 -12.74 -2.26
CA THR A 4 2.24 -13.22 -3.64
C THR A 4 1.75 -12.13 -4.59
N VAL A 5 2.33 -12.07 -5.79
CA VAL A 5 1.93 -11.10 -6.83
C VAL A 5 0.44 -11.25 -7.15
N GLY A 6 -0.25 -10.12 -7.33
CA GLY A 6 -1.68 -10.06 -7.63
C GLY A 6 -2.60 -10.10 -6.41
N ARG A 7 -2.07 -10.23 -5.19
CA ARG A 7 -2.87 -10.15 -3.96
C ARG A 7 -3.22 -8.70 -3.63
N ILE A 8 -4.43 -8.51 -3.11
CA ILE A 8 -4.91 -7.24 -2.60
C ILE A 8 -4.54 -7.12 -1.12
N VAL A 9 -3.98 -5.97 -0.74
CA VAL A 9 -3.62 -5.57 0.63
C VAL A 9 -4.18 -4.18 0.93
N HIS A 10 -4.23 -3.83 2.23
CA HIS A 10 -4.49 -2.46 2.66
C HIS A 10 -3.17 -1.72 2.83
N TYR A 11 -3.02 -0.59 2.17
CA TYR A 11 -1.90 0.33 2.30
C TYR A 11 -2.31 1.56 3.12
N PHE A 12 -1.51 1.93 4.11
CA PHE A 12 -1.73 3.06 5.00
C PHE A 12 -0.64 4.10 4.80
N ILE A 13 -1.03 5.38 4.74
CA ILE A 13 -0.13 6.53 4.67
C ILE A 13 -0.49 7.46 5.82
N GLU A 14 0.43 7.64 6.77
CA GLU A 14 0.22 8.56 7.89
C GLU A 14 0.72 9.98 7.59
N ASP A 15 1.74 10.12 6.75
CA ASP A 15 2.30 11.42 6.36
C ASP A 15 1.57 12.07 5.17
N ALA A 16 0.93 13.20 5.44
CA ALA A 16 0.24 14.03 4.47
C ALA A 16 1.14 14.51 3.32
N ASN A 17 2.46 14.61 3.53
CA ASN A 17 3.40 15.03 2.48
C ASN A 17 3.74 13.90 1.50
N ARG A 18 3.52 12.64 1.88
CA ARG A 18 3.69 11.45 1.02
C ARG A 18 2.38 10.97 0.40
N GLN A 19 1.25 11.58 0.79
CA GLN A 19 -0.02 11.34 0.14
C GLN A 19 0.07 11.78 -1.31
N THR A 20 -0.39 10.92 -2.22
CA THR A 20 -0.59 11.37 -3.60
C THR A 20 -1.72 12.41 -3.59
N PRO A 21 -1.65 13.52 -4.35
CA PRO A 21 -2.69 14.54 -4.32
C PRO A 21 -4.10 13.94 -4.49
N GLY A 22 -4.97 14.18 -3.51
CA GLY A 22 -6.33 13.60 -3.46
C GLY A 22 -6.48 12.35 -2.59
N MET A 23 -5.40 11.78 -2.06
CA MET A 23 -5.46 10.77 -1.00
C MET A 23 -5.49 11.46 0.37
N GLY A 24 -6.56 11.27 1.14
CA GLY A 24 -6.59 11.61 2.57
C GLY A 24 -5.93 10.54 3.46
N GLN A 25 -6.19 10.58 4.76
CA GLN A 25 -5.83 9.49 5.67
C GLN A 25 -6.79 8.31 5.50
N GLY A 26 -6.27 7.10 5.28
CA GLY A 26 -7.09 5.90 5.25
C GLY A 26 -6.38 4.68 4.65
N PRO A 27 -6.98 3.49 4.79
CA PRO A 27 -6.55 2.31 4.07
C PRO A 27 -6.90 2.42 2.59
N TYR A 28 -5.90 2.34 1.73
CA TYR A 28 -6.07 2.23 0.29
C TYR A 28 -5.91 0.79 -0.14
N ALA A 29 -6.78 0.35 -1.06
CA ALA A 29 -6.57 -0.94 -1.71
C ALA A 29 -5.28 -0.86 -2.55
N ALA A 30 -4.40 -1.84 -2.40
CA ALA A 30 -3.19 -1.94 -3.19
C ALA A 30 -2.98 -3.38 -3.66
N ILE A 31 -2.33 -3.52 -4.82
CA ILE A 31 -2.02 -4.82 -5.42
C ILE A 31 -0.51 -5.06 -5.32
N ILE A 32 -0.11 -6.24 -4.83
CA ILE A 32 1.30 -6.65 -4.86
C ILE A 32 1.73 -6.87 -6.30
N THR A 33 2.68 -6.07 -6.80
CA THR A 33 3.23 -6.19 -8.16
C THR A 33 4.56 -6.94 -8.20
N ARG A 34 5.31 -6.95 -7.08
CA ARG A 34 6.53 -7.74 -6.91
C ARG A 34 6.73 -8.13 -5.45
N VAL A 35 7.34 -9.28 -5.23
CA VAL A 35 7.76 -9.78 -3.91
C VAL A 35 9.28 -9.91 -3.92
N HIS A 36 9.97 -9.16 -3.04
CA HIS A 36 11.42 -9.28 -2.85
C HIS A 36 11.74 -10.19 -1.66
N SER A 37 10.91 -10.13 -0.61
CA SER A 37 10.93 -11.03 0.55
C SER A 37 9.52 -11.12 1.16
N ASP A 38 9.36 -11.86 2.26
CA ASP A 38 8.08 -11.94 2.96
C ASP A 38 7.61 -10.58 3.54
N VAL A 39 8.52 -9.59 3.61
CA VAL A 39 8.27 -8.26 4.21
C VAL A 39 8.50 -7.10 3.24
N ILE A 40 9.31 -7.30 2.19
CA ILE A 40 9.63 -6.28 1.18
C ILE A 40 8.86 -6.53 -0.11
N LEU A 41 7.93 -5.62 -0.42
CA LEU A 41 7.02 -5.73 -1.56
C LEU A 41 7.03 -4.45 -2.40
N ASP A 42 6.74 -4.59 -3.69
CA ASP A 42 6.30 -3.47 -4.53
C ASP A 42 4.76 -3.49 -4.58
N LEU A 43 4.12 -2.36 -4.27
CA LEU A 43 2.66 -2.22 -4.30
C LEU A 43 2.21 -1.22 -5.35
N MET A 44 1.17 -1.54 -6.12
CA MET A 44 0.40 -0.58 -6.90
C MET A 44 -0.82 -0.14 -6.09
N VAL A 45 -0.83 1.10 -5.63
CA VAL A 45 -1.95 1.66 -4.85
C VAL A 45 -3.07 2.11 -5.79
N LEU A 46 -4.28 1.64 -5.53
CA LEU A 46 -5.49 2.03 -6.25
C LEU A 46 -5.98 3.36 -5.68
N GLN A 47 -5.93 4.40 -6.50
CA GLN A 47 -6.39 5.73 -6.11
C GLN A 47 -7.91 5.85 -6.25
N PRO A 48 -8.57 6.72 -5.46
CA PRO A 48 -9.97 7.09 -5.69
C PRO A 48 -10.17 7.60 -7.13
N ALA A 49 -11.36 7.36 -7.70
CA ALA A 49 -11.65 7.62 -9.12
C ALA A 49 -11.38 9.07 -9.59
N ASP A 50 -11.36 10.03 -8.67
CA ASP A 50 -11.11 11.45 -8.95
C ASP A 50 -9.62 11.79 -9.08
N ALA A 51 -8.72 10.91 -8.64
CA ALA A 51 -7.28 11.05 -8.84
C ALA A 51 -6.91 10.40 -10.18
N ARG A 52 -6.25 11.17 -11.07
CA ARG A 52 -5.77 10.65 -12.35
C ARG A 52 -4.89 9.43 -12.10
N HIS A 53 -5.35 8.27 -12.56
CA HIS A 53 -4.73 6.95 -12.44
C HIS A 53 -3.23 6.96 -12.74
N ALA A 54 -2.40 7.33 -11.77
CA ALA A 54 -0.98 7.13 -11.77
C ALA A 54 -0.71 6.12 -10.67
N GLY A 55 -0.77 4.83 -11.01
CA GLY A 55 -0.41 3.77 -10.08
C GLY A 55 1.01 4.00 -9.60
N SER A 56 1.18 4.43 -8.36
CA SER A 56 2.49 4.58 -7.75
C SER A 56 2.96 3.21 -7.28
N VAL A 57 4.18 2.84 -7.65
CA VAL A 57 4.84 1.65 -7.14
C VAL A 57 5.61 2.03 -5.88
N ILE A 58 5.19 1.50 -4.74
CA ILE A 58 5.80 1.82 -3.45
C ILE A 58 6.49 0.56 -2.91
N LYS A 59 7.78 0.68 -2.63
CA LYS A 59 8.54 -0.36 -1.92
C LYS A 59 8.29 -0.17 -0.42
N LEU A 60 7.73 -1.18 0.23
CA LEU A 60 7.42 -1.14 1.66
C LEU A 60 8.10 -2.29 2.39
N GLU A 61 8.59 -2.00 3.58
CA GLU A 61 9.01 -2.98 4.58
C GLU A 61 7.83 -3.28 5.52
N GLU A 62 7.83 -4.43 6.20
CA GLU A 62 6.76 -4.79 7.14
C GLU A 62 6.70 -3.77 8.29
N ALA A 63 5.48 -3.44 8.73
CA ALA A 63 5.19 -2.35 9.65
C ALA A 63 6.11 -2.35 10.88
N SER A 64 6.97 -1.35 10.98
CA SER A 64 7.57 -0.93 12.26
C SER A 64 6.73 0.20 12.86
N GLU A 65 6.72 0.35 14.19
CA GLU A 65 5.95 1.41 14.89
C GLU A 65 6.31 2.84 14.41
N ASP A 66 7.43 3.03 13.72
CA ASP A 66 7.89 4.30 13.14
C ASP A 66 7.68 4.41 11.62
N SER A 67 7.01 3.43 11.00
CA SER A 67 6.83 3.39 9.55
C SER A 67 5.75 4.38 9.11
N VAL A 68 6.19 5.49 8.51
CA VAL A 68 5.38 6.55 7.90
C VAL A 68 4.32 6.04 6.90
N SER A 69 4.56 4.85 6.36
CA SER A 69 3.59 4.12 5.56
C SER A 69 3.81 2.62 5.67
N TYR A 70 2.74 1.85 5.79
CA TYR A 70 2.80 0.39 5.97
C TYR A 70 1.66 -0.31 5.24
N TRP A 71 1.73 -1.64 5.14
CA TRP A 71 0.68 -2.46 4.56
C TRP A 71 0.24 -3.55 5.52
N THR A 72 -1.02 -3.99 5.40
CA THR A 72 -1.57 -5.11 6.15
C THR A 72 -2.45 -5.97 5.27
N TRP A 73 -2.64 -7.23 5.69
CA TRP A 73 -3.63 -8.10 5.06
C TRP A 73 -5.04 -7.58 5.34
N PRO A 74 -5.97 -7.65 4.36
CA PRO A 74 -7.36 -7.32 4.62
C PRO A 74 -7.91 -8.24 5.72
N PRO A 75 -8.81 -7.72 6.58
CA PRO A 75 -9.42 -8.53 7.63
C PRO A 75 -10.16 -9.71 7.00
N ARG A 76 -9.91 -10.90 7.53
CA ARG A 76 -10.71 -12.08 7.21
C ARG A 76 -11.92 -12.04 8.14
N ILE A 77 -13.09 -11.79 7.57
CA ILE A 77 -14.37 -11.97 8.26
C ILE A 77 -14.57 -13.47 8.51
#